data_AF-A0A958HLS8-F1
#
_entry.id   AF-A0A958HLS8-F1
#
_cell.length_a   1.000
_cell.length_b   1.000
_cell.length_c   1.000
_cell.angle_alpha   90.00
_cell.angle_beta   90.00
_cell.angle_gamma   90.00
#
_symmetry.space_group_name_H-M   'P 1'
#
loop_
_entity.id
_entity.type
_entity.pdbx_description
1 polymer ?
#
loop_
_entity_poly.entity_id
_entity_poly.type
_entity_poly.pdbx_seq_one_letter_code
_entity_poly.pdbx_strand_id
1 'polypeptide(L)'
;IMLFSVKLRWLPVQGRIDYDAGLQEVTGFYVLDSILTGNGTALVSSVKHLILPSIALGAAVAAIIARVLRSSLLESLRSDYVRLARAKGASENRVVMKHALRNALIPTLTVVGLQIGVLLGGNMIIETVFGWPGLGRLVVDAIFNRDFPLVQGAVIVYAFIFIIASLFVDVMYTYLNPKMEL
;
A
#
# COMPACT_ATOMS: atom_id res chain seq x y z
N ILE A 1 -19.06 5.43 1.61
CA ILE A 1 -19.54 4.65 0.45
C ILE A 1 -20.94 5.10 0.02
N MET A 2 -21.97 4.99 0.87
CA MET A 2 -23.33 5.44 0.51
C MET A 2 -23.40 6.93 0.09
N LEU A 3 -22.67 7.83 0.76
CA LEU A 3 -22.71 9.26 0.44
C LEU A 3 -22.12 9.60 -0.95
N PHE A 4 -20.94 9.08 -1.28
CA PHE A 4 -20.24 9.36 -2.55
C PHE A 4 -20.76 8.55 -3.74
N SER A 5 -21.24 7.33 -3.49
CA SER A 5 -21.61 6.39 -4.54
C SER A 5 -23.13 6.35 -4.80
N VAL A 6 -23.96 6.46 -3.75
CA VAL A 6 -25.43 6.48 -3.89
C VAL A 6 -25.98 7.90 -4.01
N LYS A 7 -25.45 8.86 -3.24
CA LYS A 7 -25.98 10.24 -3.22
C LYS A 7 -25.35 11.18 -4.25
N LEU A 8 -24.05 11.03 -4.56
CA LEU A 8 -23.32 11.89 -5.50
C LEU A 8 -23.04 11.28 -6.89
N ARG A 9 -23.16 9.96 -7.08
CA ARG A 9 -22.86 9.24 -8.35
C ARG A 9 -21.49 9.54 -8.98
N TRP A 10 -20.54 10.07 -8.22
CA TRP A 10 -19.23 10.45 -8.78
C TRP A 10 -18.31 9.26 -9.04
N LEU A 11 -18.51 8.14 -8.34
CA LEU A 11 -17.68 6.95 -8.46
C LEU A 11 -18.51 5.66 -8.30
N PRO A 12 -18.19 4.61 -9.09
CA PRO A 12 -18.96 3.38 -9.18
C PRO A 12 -18.94 2.57 -7.87
N VAL A 13 -20.07 1.90 -7.60
CA VAL A 13 -20.38 1.23 -6.32
C VAL A 13 -19.76 -0.17 -6.26
N GLN A 14 -19.69 -0.85 -7.40
CA GLN A 14 -19.30 -2.26 -7.56
C GLN A 14 -18.79 -2.51 -8.99
N GLY A 15 -17.89 -3.49 -9.15
CA GLY A 15 -17.34 -3.90 -10.45
C GLY A 15 -15.89 -3.46 -10.66
N ARG A 16 -15.23 -4.08 -11.65
CA ARG A 16 -13.82 -3.81 -11.98
C ARG A 16 -13.68 -2.85 -13.18
N ILE A 17 -14.73 -2.72 -14.00
CA ILE A 17 -14.85 -1.91 -15.21
C ILE A 17 -16.34 -1.61 -15.48
N ASP A 18 -16.64 -0.47 -16.11
CA ASP A 18 -17.97 -0.19 -16.67
C ASP A 18 -18.30 -1.18 -17.82
N TYR A 19 -19.49 -1.81 -17.79
CA TYR A 19 -19.92 -2.83 -18.77
C TYR A 19 -19.79 -2.41 -20.26
N ASP A 20 -19.66 -1.12 -20.54
CA ASP A 20 -19.58 -0.53 -21.89
C ASP A 20 -18.15 -0.49 -22.48
N ALA A 21 -17.12 -0.91 -21.73
CA ALA A 21 -15.72 -0.77 -22.15
C ALA A 21 -15.16 -1.96 -22.96
N GLY A 22 -15.89 -3.07 -23.05
CA GLY A 22 -15.56 -4.20 -23.95
C GLY A 22 -14.10 -4.68 -23.91
N LEU A 23 -13.55 -5.03 -22.74
CA LEU A 23 -12.23 -5.68 -22.70
C LEU A 23 -12.33 -7.19 -22.96
N GLN A 24 -11.43 -7.68 -23.81
CA GLN A 24 -11.01 -9.07 -23.76
C GLN A 24 -10.12 -9.28 -22.54
N GLU A 25 -10.60 -10.10 -21.61
CA GLU A 25 -9.87 -10.48 -20.40
C GLU A 25 -8.80 -11.51 -20.78
N VAL A 26 -7.52 -11.12 -20.67
CA VAL A 26 -6.38 -12.01 -20.99
C VAL A 26 -5.68 -12.45 -19.71
N THR A 27 -5.50 -11.54 -18.74
CA THR A 27 -4.77 -11.82 -17.48
C THR A 27 -5.66 -11.73 -16.24
N GLY A 28 -6.86 -11.14 -16.34
CA GLY A 28 -7.74 -10.91 -15.20
C GLY A 28 -7.32 -9.73 -14.32
N PHE A 29 -6.31 -8.96 -14.75
CA PHE A 29 -5.89 -7.69 -14.16
C PHE A 29 -6.23 -6.56 -15.14
N TYR A 30 -7.41 -5.96 -15.00
CA TYR A 30 -7.97 -4.99 -15.97
C TYR A 30 -7.06 -3.79 -16.29
N VAL A 31 -6.19 -3.36 -15.37
CA VAL A 31 -5.19 -2.32 -15.63
C VAL A 31 -4.08 -2.81 -16.55
N LEU A 32 -3.61 -4.05 -16.38
CA LEU A 32 -2.61 -4.64 -17.27
C LEU A 32 -3.24 -4.98 -18.63
N ASP A 33 -4.47 -5.53 -18.63
CA ASP A 33 -5.19 -5.87 -19.85
C ASP A 33 -5.54 -4.61 -20.66
N SER A 34 -5.85 -3.46 -20.03
CA SER A 34 -6.08 -2.20 -20.75
C SER A 34 -4.80 -1.57 -21.33
N ILE A 35 -3.64 -1.75 -20.68
CA ILE A 35 -2.34 -1.35 -21.24
C ILE A 35 -1.96 -2.27 -22.40
N LEU A 36 -2.15 -3.58 -22.24
CA LEU A 36 -1.82 -4.59 -23.25
C LEU A 36 -2.73 -4.52 -24.49
N THR A 37 -4.00 -4.18 -24.31
CA THR A 37 -4.97 -4.00 -25.41
C THR A 37 -4.95 -2.60 -26.04
N GLY A 38 -4.10 -1.69 -25.54
CA GLY A 38 -3.97 -0.33 -26.08
C GLY A 38 -5.23 0.54 -25.92
N ASN A 39 -6.16 0.14 -25.04
CA ASN A 39 -7.45 0.80 -24.90
C ASN A 39 -7.40 1.87 -23.79
N GLY A 40 -7.26 3.14 -24.19
CA GLY A 40 -7.14 4.28 -23.28
C GLY A 40 -8.40 4.56 -22.45
N THR A 41 -9.61 4.23 -22.95
CA THR A 41 -10.86 4.43 -22.19
C THR A 41 -11.02 3.38 -21.10
N ALA A 42 -10.64 2.14 -21.40
CA ALA A 42 -10.52 1.04 -20.45
C ALA A 42 -9.53 1.32 -19.31
N LEU A 43 -8.37 1.92 -19.62
CA LEU A 43 -7.36 2.30 -18.64
C LEU A 43 -7.91 3.33 -17.64
N VAL A 44 -8.55 4.39 -18.15
CA VAL A 44 -9.11 5.46 -17.31
C VAL A 44 -10.26 4.93 -16.45
N SER A 45 -11.12 4.06 -16.98
CA SER A 45 -12.18 3.42 -16.18
C SER A 45 -11.60 2.51 -15.09
N SER A 46 -10.62 1.67 -15.43
CA SER A 46 -9.97 0.75 -14.48
C SER A 46 -9.29 1.50 -13.32
N VAL A 47 -8.57 2.58 -13.61
CA VAL A 47 -7.92 3.41 -12.58
C VAL A 47 -8.96 4.08 -11.68
N LYS A 48 -10.05 4.62 -12.23
CA LYS A 48 -11.13 5.23 -11.43
C LYS A 48 -11.77 4.24 -10.45
N HIS A 49 -11.97 2.99 -10.87
CA HIS A 49 -12.50 1.94 -10.01
C HIS A 49 -11.54 1.52 -8.90
N LEU A 50 -10.23 1.78 -9.04
CA LEU A 50 -9.21 1.49 -8.02
C LEU A 50 -9.03 2.60 -6.99
N ILE A 51 -9.38 3.84 -7.31
CA ILE A 51 -9.13 5.00 -6.42
C ILE A 51 -9.85 4.84 -5.08
N LEU A 52 -11.15 4.50 -5.09
CA LEU A 52 -11.94 4.37 -3.87
C LEU A 52 -11.45 3.25 -2.94
N PRO A 53 -11.26 1.99 -3.42
CA PRO A 53 -10.70 0.92 -2.61
C PRO A 53 -9.30 1.26 -2.10
N SER A 54 -8.44 1.85 -2.94
CA SER A 54 -7.06 2.18 -2.57
C SER A 54 -6.99 3.28 -1.51
N ILE A 55 -7.85 4.31 -1.59
CA ILE A 55 -7.93 5.34 -0.56
C ILE A 55 -8.50 4.75 0.74
N ALA A 56 -9.56 3.94 0.66
CA ALA A 56 -10.16 3.33 1.84
C ALA A 56 -9.17 2.43 2.60
N LEU A 57 -8.38 1.64 1.88
CA LEU A 57 -7.36 0.76 2.44
C LEU A 57 -6.10 1.54 2.88
N GLY A 58 -5.62 2.44 2.02
CA GLY A 58 -4.35 3.12 2.17
C GLY A 58 -4.36 4.32 3.13
N ALA A 59 -5.49 5.02 3.29
CA ALA A 59 -5.54 6.25 4.09
C ALA A 59 -5.20 6.00 5.56
N ALA A 60 -5.70 4.91 6.14
CA ALA A 60 -5.42 4.55 7.53
C ALA A 60 -3.94 4.28 7.77
N VAL A 61 -3.33 3.48 6.88
CA VAL A 61 -1.91 3.12 6.96
C VAL A 61 -1.01 4.33 6.66
N ALA A 62 -1.37 5.15 5.67
CA ALA A 62 -0.66 6.37 5.36
C ALA A 62 -0.64 7.35 6.54
N ALA A 63 -1.74 7.48 7.28
CA ALA A 63 -1.80 8.35 8.46
C ALA A 63 -0.83 7.90 9.56
N ILE A 64 -0.67 6.59 9.76
CA ILE A 64 0.26 6.02 10.75
C ILE A 64 1.70 6.25 10.30
N ILE A 65 2.03 5.90 9.05
CA ILE A 65 3.37 6.06 8.48
C ILE A 65 3.78 7.54 8.49
N ALA A 66 2.90 8.45 8.07
CA ALA A 66 3.18 9.88 8.06
C ALA A 66 3.42 10.44 9.47
N ARG A 67 2.69 9.94 10.48
CA ARG A 67 2.88 10.34 11.88
C ARG A 67 4.27 9.93 12.38
N VAL A 68 4.67 8.69 12.12
CA VAL A 68 5.98 8.16 12.52
C VAL A 68 7.09 8.90 11.81
N LEU A 69 7.00 9.03 10.48
CA LEU A 69 7.97 9.77 9.67
C LEU A 69 8.14 11.21 10.17
N ARG A 70 7.03 11.90 10.47
CA ARG A 70 7.07 13.27 11.02
C ARG A 70 7.78 13.32 12.37
N SER A 71 7.47 12.39 13.28
CA SER A 71 8.11 12.31 14.60
C SER A 71 9.61 12.11 14.47
N SER A 72 10.02 11.12 13.66
CA SER A 72 11.42 10.80 13.43
C SER A 72 12.16 11.92 12.69
N LEU A 73 11.51 12.62 11.76
CA LEU A 73 12.07 13.81 11.11
C LEU A 73 12.35 14.94 12.11
N LEU A 74 11.41 15.22 13.02
CA LEU A 74 11.57 16.27 14.02
C LEU A 74 12.70 15.96 15.00
N GLU A 75 12.82 14.72 15.43
CA GLU A 75 13.93 14.26 16.28
C GLU A 75 15.26 14.36 15.55
N SER A 76 15.30 13.87 14.31
CA SER A 76 16.46 13.90 13.42
C SER A 76 16.96 15.33 13.18
N LEU A 77 16.07 16.30 12.95
CA LEU A 77 16.40 17.72 12.79
C LEU A 77 16.93 18.40 14.05
N ARG A 78 16.62 17.87 15.25
CA ARG A 78 17.09 18.44 16.53
C ARG A 78 18.46 17.92 16.95
N SER A 79 18.95 16.88 16.28
CA SER A 79 20.24 16.25 16.57
C SER A 79 21.44 17.16 16.31
N ASP A 80 22.54 16.88 17.02
CA ASP A 80 23.77 17.68 16.94
C ASP A 80 24.46 17.57 15.57
N TYR A 81 24.32 16.44 14.85
CA TYR A 81 24.90 16.30 13.52
C TYR A 81 24.22 17.21 12.47
N VAL A 82 22.91 17.48 12.62
CA VAL A 82 22.19 18.45 11.77
C VAL A 82 22.63 19.86 12.10
N ARG A 83 22.80 20.20 13.40
CA ARG A 83 23.33 21.50 13.83
C ARG A 83 24.74 21.75 13.29
N LEU A 84 25.60 20.73 13.33
CA LEU A 84 26.93 20.77 12.73
C LEU A 84 26.87 20.99 11.21
N ALA A 85 26.00 20.28 10.50
CA ALA A 85 25.83 20.44 9.06
C ALA A 85 25.37 21.86 8.69
N ARG A 86 24.45 22.44 9.47
CA ARG A 86 24.00 23.82 9.30
C ARG A 86 25.12 24.83 9.59
N ALA A 87 25.92 24.61 10.65
CA ALA A 87 27.07 25.45 10.98
C ALA A 87 28.17 25.42 9.89
N LYS A 88 28.28 24.31 9.15
CA LYS A 88 29.18 24.17 7.99
C LYS A 88 28.64 24.82 6.70
N GLY A 89 27.50 25.51 6.74
CA GLY A 89 26.91 26.21 5.59
C GLY A 89 26.09 25.33 4.66
N ALA A 90 25.65 24.14 5.09
CA ALA A 90 24.74 23.33 4.28
C ALA A 90 23.37 24.01 4.13
N SER A 91 22.84 24.04 2.90
CA SER A 91 21.50 24.57 2.63
C SER A 91 20.41 23.74 3.31
N GLU A 92 19.34 24.38 3.74
CA GLU A 92 18.26 23.76 4.51
C GLU A 92 17.62 22.57 3.78
N ASN A 93 17.39 22.69 2.47
CA ASN A 93 16.91 21.58 1.64
C ASN A 93 17.85 20.37 1.66
N ARG A 94 19.17 20.59 1.63
CA ARG A 94 20.16 19.50 1.64
C ARG A 94 20.27 18.85 3.03
N VAL A 95 20.07 19.63 4.09
CA VAL A 95 19.99 19.10 5.46
C VAL A 95 18.74 18.22 5.60
N VAL A 96 17.58 18.70 5.17
CA VAL A 96 16.33 17.93 5.27
C VAL A 96 16.36 16.66 4.41
N MET A 97 16.62 16.77 3.09
CA MET A 97 16.55 15.62 2.17
C MET A 97 17.67 14.60 2.40
N LYS A 98 18.90 15.04 2.65
CA LYS A 98 20.05 14.12 2.68
C LYS A 98 20.41 13.64 4.10
N HIS A 99 20.18 14.46 5.12
CA HIS A 99 20.63 14.15 6.48
C HIS A 99 19.45 13.74 7.37
N ALA A 100 18.41 14.58 7.45
CA ALA A 100 17.32 14.34 8.37
C ALA A 100 16.40 13.18 7.90
N LEU A 101 16.03 13.20 6.62
CA LEU A 101 15.10 12.23 6.03
C LEU A 101 15.68 10.81 6.00
N ARG A 102 16.94 10.65 5.59
CA ARG A 102 17.57 9.32 5.56
C ARG A 102 17.56 8.64 6.92
N ASN A 103 17.83 9.39 7.99
CA ASN A 103 17.80 8.86 9.35
C ASN A 103 16.38 8.66 9.89
N ALA A 104 15.42 9.50 9.47
CA ALA A 104 14.01 9.33 9.83
C ALA A 104 13.33 8.14 9.11
N LEU A 105 13.85 7.72 7.95
CA LEU A 105 13.34 6.57 7.21
C LEU A 105 13.63 5.23 7.89
N ILE A 106 14.68 5.15 8.71
CA ILE A 106 15.07 3.93 9.45
C ILE A 106 13.89 3.39 10.30
N PRO A 107 13.34 4.15 11.28
CA PRO A 107 12.18 3.70 12.05
C PRO A 107 10.89 3.65 11.22
N THR A 108 10.77 4.51 10.21
CA THR A 108 9.58 4.55 9.34
C THR A 108 9.42 3.25 8.56
N LEU A 109 10.52 2.68 8.04
CA LEU A 109 10.50 1.43 7.28
C LEU A 109 10.06 0.24 8.13
N THR A 110 10.52 0.16 9.39
CA THR A 110 10.06 -0.88 10.31
C THR A 110 8.54 -0.82 10.50
N VAL A 111 7.99 0.40 10.64
CA VAL A 111 6.54 0.58 10.74
C VAL A 111 5.85 0.19 9.45
N VAL A 112 6.40 0.52 8.28
CA VAL A 112 5.86 0.06 6.98
C VAL A 112 5.77 -1.46 6.95
N GLY A 113 6.82 -2.19 7.37
CA GLY A 113 6.81 -3.64 7.45
C GLY A 113 5.66 -4.20 8.31
N LEU A 114 5.44 -3.61 9.49
CA LEU A 114 4.31 -3.97 10.36
C LEU A 114 2.95 -3.68 9.72
N GLN A 115 2.83 -2.55 8.99
CA GLN A 115 1.57 -2.18 8.35
C GLN A 115 1.21 -3.07 7.17
N ILE A 116 2.17 -3.72 6.51
CA ILE A 116 1.88 -4.67 5.42
C ILE A 116 1.00 -5.82 5.93
N GLY A 117 1.27 -6.36 7.12
CA GLY A 117 0.43 -7.40 7.72
C GLY A 117 -1.00 -6.91 7.99
N VAL A 118 -1.13 -5.67 8.46
CA VAL A 118 -2.44 -5.02 8.65
C VAL A 118 -3.18 -4.86 7.33
N LEU A 119 -2.49 -4.51 6.24
CA LEU A 119 -3.08 -4.37 4.92
C LEU A 119 -3.58 -5.71 4.36
N LEU A 120 -2.81 -6.79 4.54
CA LEU A 120 -3.22 -8.13 4.09
C LEU A 120 -4.52 -8.59 4.77
N GLY A 121 -4.68 -8.29 6.06
CA GLY A 121 -5.93 -8.56 6.79
C GLY A 121 -7.06 -7.59 6.43
N GLY A 122 -6.77 -6.29 6.32
CA GLY A 122 -7.76 -5.25 6.01
C GLY A 122 -8.34 -5.34 4.59
N ASN A 123 -7.58 -5.90 3.66
CA ASN A 123 -8.01 -6.10 2.28
C ASN A 123 -9.24 -7.00 2.15
N MET A 124 -9.43 -7.98 3.06
CA MET A 124 -10.63 -8.83 3.11
C MET A 124 -11.93 -8.02 3.19
N ILE A 125 -11.94 -6.99 4.04
CA ILE A 125 -13.12 -6.12 4.22
C ILE A 125 -13.35 -5.29 2.96
N ILE A 126 -12.27 -4.75 2.36
CA ILE A 126 -12.36 -3.92 1.15
C ILE A 126 -12.83 -4.75 -0.05
N GLU A 127 -12.30 -5.95 -0.26
CA GLU A 127 -12.73 -6.87 -1.33
C GLU A 127 -14.21 -7.25 -1.19
N THR A 128 -14.66 -7.54 0.02
CA THR A 128 -16.06 -7.88 0.30
C THR A 128 -16.99 -6.70 0.04
N VAL A 129 -16.62 -5.51 0.54
CA VAL A 129 -17.46 -4.30 0.45
C VAL A 129 -17.53 -3.74 -0.97
N PHE A 130 -16.43 -3.78 -1.73
CA PHE A 130 -16.38 -3.27 -3.11
C PHE A 130 -16.69 -4.35 -4.16
N GLY A 131 -16.96 -5.59 -3.75
CA GLY A 131 -17.26 -6.70 -4.66
C GLY A 131 -16.08 -7.10 -5.54
N TRP A 132 -14.85 -6.86 -5.09
CA TRP A 132 -13.63 -7.21 -5.83
C TRP A 132 -13.30 -8.68 -5.57
N PRO A 133 -13.20 -9.53 -6.61
CA PRO A 133 -12.79 -10.93 -6.46
C PRO A 133 -11.31 -10.98 -6.09
N GLY A 134 -11.01 -11.50 -4.90
CA GLY A 134 -9.65 -11.62 -4.39
C GLY A 134 -9.52 -12.68 -3.30
N LEU A 135 -8.29 -12.88 -2.83
CA LEU A 135 -7.94 -13.91 -1.85
C LEU A 135 -8.63 -13.70 -0.51
N GLY A 136 -8.84 -12.44 -0.10
CA GLY A 136 -9.48 -12.12 1.17
C GLY A 136 -10.93 -12.57 1.17
N ARG A 137 -11.66 -12.26 0.10
CA ARG A 137 -13.02 -12.76 -0.11
C ARG A 137 -13.10 -14.28 -0.12
N LEU A 138 -12.18 -14.95 -0.81
CA LEU A 138 -12.12 -16.42 -0.86
C LEU A 138 -11.93 -17.03 0.53
N VAL A 139 -11.09 -16.44 1.38
CA VAL A 139 -10.93 -16.89 2.77
C VAL A 139 -12.22 -16.71 3.57
N VAL A 140 -12.93 -15.58 3.40
CA VAL A 140 -14.23 -15.35 4.07
C VAL A 140 -15.21 -16.47 3.73
N ASP A 141 -15.36 -16.74 2.44
CA ASP A 141 -16.30 -17.72 1.93
C ASP A 141 -15.92 -19.14 2.39
N ALA A 142 -14.62 -19.47 2.41
CA ALA A 142 -14.10 -20.75 2.91
C ALA A 142 -14.38 -20.95 4.41
N ILE A 143 -14.26 -19.89 5.22
CA ILE A 143 -14.59 -19.93 6.66
C ILE A 143 -16.08 -20.25 6.85
N PHE A 144 -16.98 -19.61 6.10
CA PHE A 144 -18.42 -19.86 6.20
C PHE A 144 -18.80 -21.27 5.72
N ASN A 145 -18.14 -21.76 4.68
CA ASN A 145 -18.35 -23.12 4.16
C ASN A 145 -17.63 -24.22 4.97
N ARG A 146 -16.91 -23.84 6.04
CA ARG A 146 -16.10 -24.75 6.87
C ARG A 146 -15.07 -25.56 6.06
N ASP A 147 -14.57 -24.97 4.97
CA ASP A 147 -13.53 -25.55 4.14
C ASP A 147 -12.15 -25.22 4.73
N PHE A 148 -11.77 -25.95 5.77
CA PHE A 148 -10.49 -25.77 6.46
C PHE A 148 -9.27 -25.95 5.55
N PRO A 149 -9.22 -26.93 4.63
CA PRO A 149 -8.11 -27.04 3.67
C PRO A 149 -7.91 -25.77 2.83
N LEU A 150 -8.99 -25.17 2.33
CA LEU A 150 -8.91 -23.95 1.53
C LEU A 150 -8.43 -22.75 2.36
N VAL A 151 -8.92 -22.60 3.59
CA VAL A 151 -8.45 -21.56 4.53
C VAL A 151 -6.96 -21.72 4.79
N GLN A 152 -6.50 -22.95 5.06
CA GLN A 152 -5.08 -23.22 5.33
C GLN A 152 -4.20 -22.89 4.13
N GLY A 153 -4.63 -23.28 2.91
CA GLY A 153 -3.91 -22.95 1.68
C GLY A 153 -3.78 -21.43 1.48
N ALA A 154 -4.86 -20.69 1.69
CA ALA A 154 -4.85 -19.24 1.58
C ALA A 154 -3.96 -18.57 2.65
N VAL A 155 -3.96 -19.07 3.89
CA VAL A 155 -3.07 -18.58 4.95
C VAL A 155 -1.60 -18.79 4.58
N ILE A 156 -1.24 -19.91 3.97
CA ILE A 156 0.14 -20.15 3.49
C ILE A 156 0.52 -19.14 2.41
N VAL A 157 -0.37 -18.85 1.46
CA VAL A 157 -0.14 -17.81 0.44
C VAL A 157 0.05 -16.43 1.08
N TYR A 158 -0.79 -16.07 2.04
CA TYR A 158 -0.64 -14.81 2.79
C TYR A 158 0.69 -14.73 3.55
N ALA A 159 1.08 -15.81 4.23
CA ALA A 159 2.35 -15.89 4.92
C ALA A 159 3.53 -15.73 3.96
N PHE A 160 3.47 -16.38 2.78
CA PHE A 160 4.51 -16.26 1.76
C PHE A 160 4.64 -14.81 1.23
N ILE A 161 3.52 -14.16 0.90
CA ILE A 161 3.50 -12.76 0.47
C ILE A 161 4.05 -11.85 1.57
N PHE A 162 3.63 -12.08 2.82
CA PHE A 162 4.10 -11.31 3.96
C PHE A 162 5.61 -11.44 4.14
N ILE A 163 6.16 -12.65 4.07
CA ILE A 163 7.60 -12.90 4.19
C ILE A 163 8.37 -12.18 3.09
N ILE A 164 7.92 -12.25 1.82
CA ILE A 164 8.58 -11.53 0.71
C ILE A 164 8.54 -10.02 0.95
N ALA A 165 7.41 -9.50 1.39
CA ALA A 165 7.24 -8.07 1.61
C ALA A 165 8.09 -7.58 2.80
N SER A 166 8.16 -8.35 3.89
CA SER A 166 9.05 -8.09 5.02
C SER A 166 10.51 -8.13 4.60
N LEU A 167 10.92 -9.13 3.82
CA LEU A 167 12.27 -9.22 3.28
C LEU A 167 12.63 -7.98 2.44
N PHE A 168 11.70 -7.51 1.61
CA PHE A 168 11.90 -6.27 0.85
C PHE A 168 12.13 -5.06 1.76
N VAL A 169 11.35 -4.93 2.85
CA VAL A 169 11.53 -3.87 3.85
C VAL A 169 12.90 -3.97 4.54
N ASP A 170 13.33 -5.17 4.90
CA ASP A 170 14.62 -5.41 5.56
C ASP A 170 15.80 -5.10 4.64
N VAL A 171 15.68 -5.44 3.34
CA VAL A 171 16.66 -5.07 2.32
C VAL A 171 16.74 -3.55 2.19
N MET A 172 15.60 -2.85 2.10
CA MET A 172 15.57 -1.39 2.04
C MET A 172 16.17 -0.75 3.30
N TYR A 173 15.90 -1.32 4.47
CA TYR A 173 16.52 -0.90 5.73
C TYR A 173 18.04 -1.02 5.66
N THR A 174 18.56 -2.13 5.13
CA THR A 174 20.00 -2.37 4.96
C THR A 174 20.66 -1.35 4.03
N TYR A 175 20.04 -1.01 2.90
CA TYR A 175 20.54 0.04 2.01
C TYR A 175 20.51 1.45 2.66
N LEU A 176 19.52 1.72 3.49
CA LEU A 176 19.33 3.03 4.12
C LEU A 176 20.19 3.24 5.37
N ASN A 177 20.60 2.18 6.06
CA ASN A 177 21.43 2.23 7.26
C ASN A 177 22.92 1.93 6.93
N PRO A 178 23.75 2.95 6.62
CA PRO A 178 25.18 2.77 6.33
C PRO A 178 26.04 2.44 7.56
N LYS A 179 25.44 2.26 8.75
CA LYS A 179 26.16 1.97 10.02
C LYS A 179 25.99 0.54 10.52
N MET A 180 25.37 -0.35 9.75
CA MET A 180 25.36 -1.77 10.13
C MET A 180 26.74 -2.37 9.85
N GLU A 181 27.61 -2.32 10.86
CA GLU A 181 28.69 -3.29 10.98
C GLU A 181 28.04 -4.64 11.29
N LEU A 182 28.33 -5.63 10.43
CA LEU A 182 28.01 -7.05 10.60
C LEU A 182 28.77 -7.64 11.79
#